data_AF-A0A968M388-F1
#
_entry.id   AF-A0A968M388-F1
#
_cell.length_a   1.000
_cell.length_b   1.000
_cell.length_c   1.000
_cell.angle_alpha   90.00
_cell.angle_beta   90.00
_cell.angle_gamma   90.00
#
_symmetry.space_group_name_H-M   'P 1'
#
loop_
_entity.id
_entity.type
_entity.pdbx_description
1 polymer ?
#
loop_
_entity_poly.entity_id
_entity_poly.type
_entity_poly.pdbx_seq_one_letter_code
_entity_poly.pdbx_strand_id
1 'polypeptide(L)'
;MAVRFVHLDDRPVPLSFAPGQVELAAEADLAPLGALVAQHRGSGVEVTLGLTPADLNRLVLAPLPDVPADAESQGVALRQRRYEAVVSRLGLSGEQVILAIGETASQGRIVARR
;
A
#
# COMPACT_ATOMS: atom_id res chain seq x y z
N MET A 1 -1.11 -26.41 5.25
CA MET A 1 -2.35 -25.74 4.81
C MET A 1 -1.96 -24.76 3.71
N ALA A 2 -2.33 -25.04 2.45
CA ALA A 2 -1.91 -24.22 1.31
C ALA A 2 -2.85 -23.01 1.19
N VAL A 3 -2.33 -21.81 1.44
CA VAL A 3 -3.08 -20.56 1.24
C VAL A 3 -3.15 -20.31 -0.27
N ARG A 4 -4.33 -20.51 -0.87
CA ARG A 4 -4.59 -20.12 -2.27
C ARG A 4 -5.13 -18.70 -2.29
N PHE A 5 -4.37 -17.78 -2.86
CA PHE A 5 -4.83 -16.42 -3.14
C PHE A 5 -5.62 -16.46 -4.44
N VAL A 6 -6.90 -16.06 -4.41
CA VAL A 6 -7.70 -15.86 -5.62
C VAL A 6 -7.84 -14.36 -5.81
N HIS A 7 -7.16 -13.78 -6.79
CA HIS A 7 -7.35 -12.37 -7.17
C HIS A 7 -8.78 -12.20 -7.69
N LEU A 8 -9.58 -11.37 -7.01
CA LEU A 8 -11.00 -11.16 -7.38
C LEU A 8 -11.15 -10.18 -8.54
N ASP A 9 -10.21 -9.24 -8.64
CA ASP A 9 -10.04 -8.36 -9.79
C ASP A 9 -8.56 -8.43 -10.18
N ASP A 10 -8.27 -8.90 -11.40
CA ASP A 10 -6.88 -9.09 -11.86
C ASP A 10 -6.23 -7.74 -12.22
N ARG A 11 -6.99 -6.65 -12.20
CA ARG A 11 -6.52 -5.30 -12.51
C ARG A 11 -6.02 -4.59 -11.25
N PRO A 12 -4.69 -4.37 -11.11
CA PRO A 12 -4.18 -3.55 -10.02
C PRO A 12 -4.71 -2.11 -10.13
N VAL A 13 -5.06 -1.53 -8.98
CA VAL A 13 -5.42 -0.11 -8.89
C VAL A 13 -4.15 0.66 -8.55
N PRO A 14 -3.66 1.54 -9.44
CA PRO A 14 -2.45 2.33 -9.16
C PRO A 14 -2.73 3.30 -8.01
N LEU A 15 -1.77 3.43 -7.10
CA LEU A 15 -1.81 4.38 -6.00
C LEU A 15 -0.68 5.40 -6.18
N SER A 16 -1.05 6.66 -6.34
CA SER A 16 -0.07 7.74 -6.56
C SER A 16 0.32 8.38 -5.25
N PHE A 17 1.62 8.42 -4.98
CA PHE A 17 2.19 9.16 -3.85
C PHE A 17 3.19 10.18 -4.37
N ALA A 18 3.17 11.38 -3.79
CA ALA A 18 4.26 12.32 -4.02
C ALA A 18 5.56 11.77 -3.38
N PRO A 19 6.74 12.05 -3.97
CA PRO A 19 8.00 11.51 -3.47
C PRO A 19 8.22 11.79 -1.98
N GLY A 20 8.49 10.74 -1.21
CA GLY A 20 8.73 10.82 0.25
C GLY A 20 7.49 11.17 1.10
N GLN A 21 6.30 11.30 0.48
CA GLN A 21 5.06 11.58 1.21
C GLN A 21 4.36 10.29 1.62
N VAL A 22 3.73 10.32 2.79
CA VAL A 22 2.90 9.23 3.32
C VAL A 22 1.51 9.26 2.70
N GLU A 23 0.99 10.46 2.45
CA GLU A 23 -0.34 10.67 1.94
C GLU A 23 -0.40 10.49 0.43
N LEU A 24 -1.54 9.97 -0.05
CA LEU A 24 -1.81 9.86 -1.47
C LEU A 24 -1.88 11.24 -2.11
N ALA A 25 -1.37 11.33 -3.33
CA ALA A 25 -1.44 12.57 -4.12
C ALA A 25 -2.89 12.90 -4.52
N ALA A 26 -3.74 11.89 -4.68
CA ALA A 26 -5.16 12.05 -4.99
C ALA A 26 -6.01 11.00 -4.25
N GLU A 27 -6.99 11.44 -3.47
CA GLU A 27 -7.95 10.53 -2.82
C GLU A 27 -8.82 9.78 -3.84
N ALA A 28 -8.98 10.32 -5.05
CA ALA A 28 -9.67 9.65 -6.15
C ALA A 28 -9.03 8.30 -6.52
N ASP A 29 -7.73 8.11 -6.27
CA ASP A 29 -7.03 6.83 -6.52
C ASP A 29 -7.57 5.69 -5.64
N LEU A 30 -8.18 6.01 -4.49
CA LEU A 30 -8.78 5.01 -3.60
C LEU A 30 -10.22 4.66 -3.97
N ALA A 31 -10.92 5.47 -4.76
CA ALA A 31 -12.33 5.24 -5.05
C ALA A 31 -12.60 3.86 -5.72
N PRO A 32 -11.80 3.41 -6.73
CA PRO A 32 -11.96 2.08 -7.30
C PRO A 32 -11.73 0.96 -6.28
N LEU A 33 -10.71 1.13 -5.43
CA LEU A 33 -10.36 0.15 -4.40
C LEU A 33 -11.46 0.07 -3.32
N GLY A 34 -11.98 1.21 -2.87
CA GLY A 34 -13.10 1.28 -1.92
C GLY A 34 -14.38 0.65 -2.45
N ALA A 35 -14.69 0.85 -3.74
CA ALA A 35 -15.85 0.21 -4.38
C ALA A 35 -15.70 -1.32 -4.42
N LEU A 36 -14.50 -1.83 -4.72
CA LEU A 36 -14.24 -3.26 -4.73
C LEU A 36 -14.23 -3.86 -3.32
N VAL A 37 -13.67 -3.17 -2.33
CA VAL A 37 -13.74 -3.57 -0.90
C VAL A 37 -15.20 -3.68 -0.46
N ALA A 38 -16.05 -2.72 -0.84
CA ALA A 38 -17.46 -2.74 -0.50
C ALA A 38 -18.21 -3.93 -1.14
N GLN A 39 -17.81 -4.36 -2.33
CA GLN A 39 -18.37 -5.55 -3.00
C GLN A 39 -17.89 -6.86 -2.36
N HIS A 40 -16.72 -6.84 -1.70
CA HIS A 40 -16.05 -8.02 -1.17
C HIS A 40 -15.72 -7.90 0.33
N ARG A 41 -16.70 -7.46 1.15
CA ARG A 41 -16.52 -7.20 2.60
C ARG A 41 -16.01 -8.38 3.44
N GLY A 42 -15.98 -9.61 2.92
CA GLY A 42 -15.44 -10.80 3.60
C GLY A 42 -14.13 -11.32 3.02
N SER A 43 -13.57 -10.63 2.02
CA SER A 43 -12.34 -11.03 1.36
C SER A 43 -11.12 -10.31 1.94
N GLY A 44 -9.94 -10.88 1.69
CA GLY A 44 -8.69 -10.19 1.92
C GLY A 44 -8.44 -9.11 0.88
N VAL A 45 -7.65 -8.11 1.24
CA VAL A 45 -7.18 -7.03 0.40
C VAL A 45 -5.67 -7.08 0.44
N GLU A 46 -5.04 -7.22 -0.72
CA GLU A 46 -3.60 -7.21 -0.81
C GLU A 46 -3.16 -5.83 -1.27
N VAL A 47 -2.51 -5.08 -0.38
CA VAL A 47 -1.99 -3.76 -0.73
C VAL A 47 -0.49 -3.91 -0.94
N THR A 48 -0.03 -3.64 -2.15
CA THR A 48 1.38 -3.73 -2.54
C THR A 48 1.95 -2.34 -2.66
N LEU A 49 2.85 -1.94 -1.77
CA LEU A 49 3.44 -0.60 -1.82
C LEU A 49 4.90 -0.65 -2.24
N GLY A 50 5.16 0.02 -3.36
CA GLY A 50 6.48 0.19 -3.92
C GLY A 50 7.07 1.56 -3.64
N LEU A 51 8.41 1.63 -3.67
CA LEU A 51 9.15 2.87 -3.63
C LEU A 51 9.80 3.14 -4.97
N THR A 52 9.63 4.36 -5.45
CA THR A 52 10.28 4.84 -6.66
C THR A 52 11.70 5.32 -6.35
N PRO A 53 12.59 5.43 -7.36
CA PRO A 53 13.89 6.10 -7.18
C PRO A 53 13.75 7.54 -6.65
N ALA A 54 12.65 8.23 -7.00
CA ALA A 54 12.36 9.57 -6.50
C ALA A 54 12.05 9.56 -4.99
N ASP A 55 11.37 8.53 -4.48
CA ASP A 55 11.15 8.35 -3.04
C ASP A 55 12.47 8.18 -2.30
N LEU A 56 13.35 7.31 -2.81
CA LEU A 56 14.66 7.05 -2.20
C LEU A 56 15.52 8.32 -2.20
N ASN A 57 15.59 9.04 -3.33
CA ASN A 57 16.29 10.32 -3.40
C ASN A 57 15.71 11.34 -2.41
N ARG A 58 14.38 11.38 -2.27
CA ARG A 58 13.75 12.30 -1.32
C ARG A 58 14.08 11.94 0.12
N LEU A 59 14.09 10.66 0.47
CA LEU A 59 14.43 10.18 1.81
C LEU A 59 15.89 10.46 2.18
N VAL A 60 16.80 10.44 1.20
CA VAL A 60 18.20 10.88 1.41
C VAL A 60 18.27 12.38 1.73
N LEU A 61 17.47 13.20 1.03
CA LEU A 61 17.47 14.65 1.21
C LEU A 61 16.69 15.13 2.45
N ALA A 62 15.66 14.38 2.84
CA ALA A 62 14.76 14.71 3.92
C ALA A 62 14.28 13.39 4.56
N PRO A 63 15.05 12.81 5.50
CA PRO A 63 14.69 11.56 6.15
C PRO A 63 13.45 11.73 7.01
N LEU A 64 12.71 10.64 7.19
CA LEU A 64 11.60 10.58 8.13
C LEU A 64 12.13 10.75 9.56
N PRO A 65 11.47 11.58 10.38
CA PRO A 65 11.82 11.71 11.79
C PRO A 65 11.58 10.37 12.50
N ASP A 66 12.40 10.12 13.52
CA ASP A 66 12.34 8.94 14.40
C ASP A 66 12.59 7.60 13.70
N VAL A 67 13.22 7.63 12.53
CA VAL A 67 13.63 6.44 11.77
C VAL A 67 15.15 6.49 11.57
N PRO A 68 15.88 5.36 11.72
CA PRO A 68 17.30 5.30 11.40
C PRO A 68 17.61 5.88 10.01
N ALA A 69 18.75 6.56 9.89
CA ALA A 69 19.10 7.31 8.67
C ALA A 69 19.51 6.44 7.48
N ASP A 70 19.62 5.12 7.64
CA ASP A 70 19.92 4.22 6.53
C ASP A 70 18.72 4.08 5.57
N ALA A 71 19.03 3.96 4.28
CA ALA A 71 18.04 3.97 3.22
C ALA A 71 17.02 2.82 3.32
N GLU A 72 17.44 1.68 3.86
CA GLU A 72 16.58 0.52 4.04
C GLU A 72 15.50 0.79 5.10
N SER A 73 15.91 1.21 6.30
CA SER A 73 15.01 1.57 7.39
C SER A 73 14.07 2.70 7.01
N GLN A 74 14.58 3.75 6.35
CA GLN A 74 13.77 4.85 5.81
C GLN A 74 12.72 4.34 4.82
N GLY A 75 13.12 3.47 3.89
CA GLY A 75 12.20 2.92 2.90
C GLY A 75 11.17 1.95 3.48
N VAL A 76 11.55 1.14 4.47
CA VAL A 76 10.60 0.28 5.21
C VAL A 76 9.59 1.15 5.95
N ALA A 77 10.04 2.16 6.69
CA ALA A 77 9.16 3.05 7.45
C ALA A 77 8.19 3.83 6.55
N LEU A 78 8.66 4.37 5.42
CA LEU A 78 7.79 5.07 4.48
C LEU A 78 6.69 4.17 3.92
N ARG A 79 7.04 2.93 3.52
CA ARG A 79 6.06 1.95 3.04
C ARG A 79 5.04 1.59 4.11
N GLN A 80 5.49 1.36 5.35
CA GLN A 80 4.62 1.06 6.47
C GLN A 80 3.64 2.21 6.77
N ARG A 81 4.12 3.45 6.81
CA ARG A 81 3.25 4.62 7.03
C ARG A 81 2.23 4.79 5.89
N ARG A 82 2.64 4.62 4.63
CA ARG A 82 1.72 4.65 3.47
C ARG A 82 0.66 3.55 3.57
N TYR A 83 1.05 2.35 4.00
CA TYR A 83 0.15 1.23 4.22
C TYR A 83 -0.92 1.59 5.24
N GLU A 84 -0.53 2.09 6.41
CA GLU A 84 -1.45 2.49 7.46
C GLU A 84 -2.42 3.58 6.97
N ALA A 85 -1.93 4.57 6.21
CA ALA A 85 -2.74 5.63 5.64
C ALA A 85 -3.78 5.11 4.63
N VAL A 86 -3.43 4.12 3.80
CA VAL A 86 -4.35 3.49 2.83
C VAL A 86 -5.39 2.64 3.55
N VAL A 87 -4.97 1.80 4.50
CA VAL A 87 -5.86 0.91 5.28
C VAL A 87 -6.87 1.71 6.08
N SER A 88 -6.42 2.77 6.76
CA SER A 88 -7.28 3.64 7.55
C SER A 88 -8.36 4.30 6.69
N ARG A 89 -8.00 4.80 5.49
CA ARG A 89 -8.96 5.43 4.57
C ARG A 89 -9.97 4.47 3.96
N LEU A 90 -9.54 3.24 3.65
CA LEU A 90 -10.44 2.22 3.11
C LEU A 90 -11.36 1.62 4.18
N GLY A 91 -11.14 1.94 5.46
CA GLY A 91 -11.92 1.40 6.57
C GLY A 91 -11.74 -0.12 6.73
N LEU A 92 -10.58 -0.64 6.31
CA LEU A 92 -10.28 -2.06 6.37
C LEU A 92 -9.85 -2.45 7.78
N SER A 93 -10.36 -3.57 8.28
CA SER A 93 -9.84 -4.17 9.51
C SER A 93 -8.47 -4.80 9.24
N GLY A 94 -7.54 -4.76 10.21
CA GLY A 94 -6.18 -5.29 10.03
C GLY A 94 -6.13 -6.77 9.63
N GLU A 95 -7.18 -7.55 9.93
CA GLU A 95 -7.29 -8.96 9.54
C GLU A 95 -7.65 -9.16 8.07
N GLN A 96 -8.24 -8.14 7.43
CA GLN A 96 -8.60 -8.17 6.02
C GLN A 96 -7.43 -7.78 5.13
N VAL A 97 -6.32 -7.24 5.66
CA VAL A 97 -5.28 -6.66 4.81
C VAL A 97 -3.98 -7.45 4.87
N ILE A 98 -3.44 -7.73 3.70
CA ILE A 98 -2.14 -8.36 3.52
C ILE A 98 -1.23 -7.33 2.85
N LEU A 99 -0.20 -6.88 3.57
CA LEU A 99 0.85 -6.06 2.98
C LEU A 99 1.77 -6.96 2.15
N ALA A 100 1.78 -6.77 0.83
CA ALA A 100 2.77 -7.37 -0.05
C ALA A 100 3.91 -6.37 -0.30
N ILE A 101 5.16 -6.82 -0.16
CA ILE A 101 6.36 -5.99 -0.29
C ILE A 101 7.18 -6.56 -1.45
N GLY A 102 7.55 -5.73 -2.43
CA GLY A 102 8.48 -6.17 -3.48
C GLY A 102 8.45 -5.41 -4.80
N GLU A 103 7.58 -4.41 -4.98
CA GLU A 103 7.41 -3.77 -6.29
C GLU A 103 8.00 -2.36 -6.40
N THR A 104 8.30 -1.96 -7.62
CA THR A 104 8.78 -0.61 -8.00
C THR A 104 7.67 0.44 -8.06
N ALA A 105 6.41 0.02 -8.01
CA ALA A 105 5.23 0.89 -8.00
C ALA A 105 4.28 0.50 -6.87
N SER A 106 3.53 1.49 -6.35
CA SER A 106 2.49 1.25 -5.36
C SER A 106 1.16 0.94 -6.05
N GLN A 107 0.54 -0.18 -5.69
CA GLN A 107 -0.72 -0.65 -6.23
C GLN A 107 -1.57 -1.40 -5.18
N GLY A 108 -2.88 -1.24 -5.24
CA GLY A 108 -3.82 -2.03 -4.44
C GLY A 108 -4.44 -3.15 -5.26
N ARG A 109 -4.62 -4.33 -4.66
CA ARG A 109 -5.33 -5.48 -5.23
C ARG A 109 -6.26 -6.09 -4.17
N ILE A 110 -7.28 -6.82 -4.61
CA ILE A 110 -8.19 -7.53 -3.70
C ILE A 110 -8.08 -9.03 -3.95
N VAL A 111 -7.88 -9.78 -2.86
CA VAL A 111 -7.68 -11.22 -2.88
C VAL A 111 -8.75 -11.91 -2.03
N ALA A 112 -9.61 -12.70 -2.65
CA ALA A 112 -10.44 -13.62 -1.88
C ALA A 112 -9.54 -14.69 -1.26
N ARG A 113 -9.53 -14.73 0.07
CA ARG A 113 -8.96 -15.80 0.86
C ARG A 113 -10.13 -16.56 1.49
N ARG A 114 -10.27 -17.83 1.16
CA ARG A 114 -11.22 -18.78 1.79
C ARG A 114 -10.48 -19.75 2.67
#